data_AF-A0A498FCY4-F1
#
_entry.id   AF-A0A498FCY4-F1
#
_cell.length_a   1.000
_cell.length_b   1.000
_cell.length_c   1.000
_cell.angle_alpha   90.00
_cell.angle_beta   90.00
_cell.angle_gamma   90.00
#
_symmetry.space_group_name_H-M   'P 1'
#
loop_
_entity.id
_entity.type
_entity.pdbx_description
1 polymer ?
#
loop_
_entity_poly.entity_id
_entity_poly.type
_entity_poly.pdbx_seq_one_letter_code
_entity_poly.pdbx_strand_id
1 'polypeptide(L)'
;TGTFSSMWDMVLKGVEYASSPTERYVEGDETLETGKFAMPIGKNAEVFQGDMRQMNYQNEFDAVITDPPYYDNIIYSEVSDFFYVWLKILLKEEYPGFNQNKTPRGDSIVTNPYLDKTAEDFESELGQAFSVIKRALKEDGTLTFTYHHSDSESWGELLESLCNVGFEVTATYPITADINKFIQGEAVSFDIVVVARPIDETEPASWNSLRRDIYRTARRTRKQLEENRDLSRGDIGVMEMGACFREYSKHHGKVQRDGEIMSAKEVVQEIYGIIQEASDIGVEDVF
;
A
#
# COMPACT_ATOMS: atom_id res chain seq x y z
N THR A 1 0.16 22.06 -16.16
CA THR A 1 0.67 22.30 -17.54
C THR A 1 1.62 23.49 -17.50
N GLY A 2 2.77 23.39 -18.16
CA GLY A 2 3.80 24.44 -18.18
C GLY A 2 4.23 24.79 -19.60
N THR A 3 4.95 25.89 -19.77
CA THR A 3 5.54 26.26 -21.06
C THR A 3 6.63 25.26 -21.46
N PHE A 4 6.96 25.19 -22.75
CA PHE A 4 8.07 24.35 -23.23
C PHE A 4 9.36 24.63 -22.46
N SER A 5 9.70 25.92 -22.26
CA SER A 5 10.86 26.33 -21.48
C SER A 5 10.81 25.81 -20.05
N SER A 6 9.66 25.90 -19.37
CA SER A 6 9.54 25.36 -18.00
C SER A 6 9.71 23.84 -17.92
N MET A 7 9.21 23.11 -18.93
CA MET A 7 9.36 21.65 -18.99
C MET A 7 10.81 21.28 -19.31
N TRP A 8 11.45 22.02 -20.21
CA TRP A 8 12.86 21.86 -20.54
C TRP A 8 13.77 22.11 -19.33
N ASP A 9 13.56 23.21 -18.62
CA ASP A 9 14.31 23.54 -17.40
C ASP A 9 14.07 22.51 -16.30
N MET A 10 12.85 21.99 -16.18
CA MET A 10 12.52 20.90 -15.25
C MET A 10 13.29 19.62 -15.57
N VAL A 11 13.41 19.25 -16.85
CA VAL A 11 14.20 18.10 -17.28
C VAL A 11 15.68 18.31 -16.97
N LEU A 12 16.24 19.48 -17.28
CA LEU A 12 17.64 19.80 -16.95
C LEU A 12 17.90 19.71 -15.44
N LYS A 13 17.02 20.28 -14.62
CA LYS A 13 17.09 20.17 -13.16
C LYS A 13 17.02 18.71 -12.70
N GLY A 14 16.20 17.88 -13.34
CA GLY A 14 16.12 16.45 -13.06
C GLY A 14 17.43 15.71 -13.36
N VAL A 15 18.09 16.04 -14.47
CA VAL A 15 19.40 15.47 -14.83
C VAL A 15 20.49 15.93 -13.83
N GLU A 16 20.49 17.21 -13.45
CA GLU A 16 21.40 17.74 -12.44
C GLU A 16 21.17 17.06 -11.08
N TYR A 17 19.91 16.94 -10.65
CA TYR A 17 19.51 16.24 -9.43
C TYR A 17 19.98 14.79 -9.45
N ALA A 18 19.81 14.06 -10.55
CA ALA A 18 20.24 12.66 -10.64
C ALA A 18 21.75 12.49 -10.41
N SER A 19 22.55 13.51 -10.74
CA SER A 19 24.00 13.51 -10.51
C SER A 19 24.41 13.83 -9.08
N SER A 20 23.51 14.44 -8.29
CA SER A 20 23.78 14.99 -6.97
C SER A 20 22.47 15.13 -6.19
N PRO A 21 21.82 14.00 -5.83
CA PRO A 21 20.51 14.06 -5.18
C PRO A 21 20.63 14.75 -3.81
N THR A 22 19.51 15.30 -3.40
CA THR A 22 19.29 16.00 -2.14
C THR A 22 17.88 15.67 -1.64
N GLU A 23 17.63 15.79 -0.35
CA GLU A 23 16.29 15.61 0.21
C GLU A 23 15.73 16.96 0.62
N ARG A 24 14.41 17.12 0.52
CA ARG A 24 13.74 18.32 1.05
C ARG A 24 13.07 18.01 2.36
N TYR A 25 13.19 18.92 3.31
CA TYR A 25 12.51 18.82 4.59
C TYR A 25 11.98 20.18 5.02
N VAL A 26 10.98 20.17 5.88
CA VAL A 26 10.35 21.39 6.39
C VAL A 26 10.93 21.68 7.79
N GLU A 27 11.45 22.89 7.97
CA GLU A 27 11.85 23.42 9.27
C GLU A 27 11.13 24.76 9.48
N GLY A 28 10.16 24.80 10.41
CA GLY A 28 9.23 25.92 10.53
C GLY A 28 8.32 26.04 9.30
N ASP A 29 8.27 27.22 8.68
CA ASP A 29 7.50 27.50 7.46
C ASP A 29 8.36 27.44 6.18
N GLU A 30 9.62 27.02 6.29
CA GLU A 30 10.56 26.97 5.17
C GLU A 30 10.81 25.53 4.71
N THR A 31 10.84 25.34 3.39
CA THR A 31 11.33 24.10 2.78
C THR A 31 12.84 24.24 2.58
N LEU A 32 13.60 23.46 3.33
CA LEU A 32 15.05 23.38 3.25
C LEU A 32 15.45 22.16 2.42
N GLU A 33 16.69 22.19 1.93
CA GLU A 33 17.28 21.11 1.15
C GLU A 33 18.54 20.61 1.85
N THR A 34 18.71 19.29 1.94
CA THR A 34 19.88 18.69 2.57
C THR A 34 21.14 18.96 1.75
N GLY A 35 22.31 18.70 2.34
CA GLY A 35 23.51 18.47 1.55
C GLY A 35 23.33 17.30 0.58
N LYS A 36 24.17 17.25 -0.46
CA LYS A 36 24.17 16.16 -1.45
C LYS A 36 24.42 14.83 -0.75
N PHE A 37 23.73 13.78 -1.19
CA PHE A 37 24.05 12.43 -0.72
C PHE A 37 25.49 12.05 -1.09
N ALA A 38 26.20 11.41 -0.16
CA ALA A 38 27.58 10.98 -0.37
C ALA A 38 27.73 9.88 -1.44
N MET A 39 26.64 9.19 -1.78
CA MET A 39 26.60 8.10 -2.74
C MET A 39 25.76 8.51 -3.96
N PRO A 40 26.32 8.47 -5.18
CA PRO A 40 25.56 8.70 -6.41
C PRO A 40 24.44 7.67 -6.59
N ILE A 41 23.34 8.08 -7.23
CA ILE A 41 22.25 7.17 -7.61
C ILE A 41 22.80 6.09 -8.55
N GLY A 42 22.40 4.84 -8.32
CA GLY A 42 22.70 3.70 -9.21
C GLY A 42 24.01 2.96 -8.90
N LYS A 43 24.85 3.44 -7.97
CA LYS A 43 25.98 2.64 -7.48
C LYS A 43 25.44 1.49 -6.61
N ASN A 44 25.93 0.26 -6.82
CA ASN A 44 25.43 -0.95 -6.15
C ASN A 44 23.91 -1.16 -6.32
N ALA A 45 23.38 -0.79 -7.48
CA ALA A 45 21.99 -1.05 -7.84
C ALA A 45 21.94 -1.95 -9.07
N GLU A 46 20.96 -2.84 -9.09
CA GLU A 46 20.64 -3.67 -10.24
C GLU A 46 19.20 -3.36 -10.64
N VAL A 47 18.96 -3.30 -11.96
CA VAL A 47 17.64 -2.97 -12.51
C VAL A 47 17.21 -4.13 -13.39
N PHE A 48 16.03 -4.66 -13.10
CA PHE A 48 15.44 -5.79 -13.80
C PHE A 48 14.06 -5.41 -14.32
N GLN A 49 13.72 -5.91 -15.50
CA GLN A 49 12.37 -5.87 -16.04
C GLN A 49 11.80 -7.28 -15.99
N GLY A 50 10.65 -7.45 -15.34
CA GLY A 50 9.95 -8.72 -15.29
C GLY A 50 8.68 -8.65 -14.45
N ASP A 51 7.95 -9.75 -14.45
CA ASP A 51 6.77 -9.92 -13.61
C ASP A 51 7.20 -10.39 -12.21
N MET A 52 6.75 -9.66 -11.17
CA MET A 52 7.04 -10.01 -9.77
C MET A 52 6.61 -11.44 -9.43
N ARG A 53 5.53 -11.94 -10.04
CA ARG A 53 5.03 -13.32 -9.83
C ARG A 53 5.98 -14.38 -10.37
N GLN A 54 6.91 -14.01 -11.26
CA GLN A 54 7.83 -14.93 -11.93
C GLN A 54 9.27 -14.86 -11.38
N MET A 55 9.55 -13.96 -10.45
CA MET A 55 10.89 -13.81 -9.89
C MET A 55 11.25 -15.02 -9.00
N ASN A 56 12.48 -15.49 -9.09
CA ASN A 56 12.95 -16.68 -8.37
C ASN A 56 14.03 -16.35 -7.32
N TYR A 57 13.70 -15.42 -6.44
CA TYR A 57 14.54 -15.07 -5.29
C TYR A 57 14.18 -15.91 -4.06
N GLN A 58 15.16 -16.15 -3.19
CA GLN A 58 14.98 -16.88 -1.94
C GLN A 58 15.92 -16.35 -0.85
N ASN A 59 15.37 -15.86 0.26
CA ASN A 59 16.12 -15.41 1.44
C ASN A 59 17.25 -14.41 1.09
N GLU A 60 16.96 -13.43 0.24
CA GLU A 60 17.94 -12.54 -0.37
C GLU A 60 17.81 -11.10 0.12
N PHE A 61 16.59 -10.62 0.32
CA PHE A 61 16.32 -9.21 0.62
C PHE A 61 15.99 -8.98 2.10
N ASP A 62 16.59 -7.94 2.69
CA ASP A 62 16.24 -7.45 4.03
C ASP A 62 14.92 -6.67 4.05
N ALA A 63 14.60 -6.02 2.93
CA ALA A 63 13.36 -5.27 2.77
C ALA A 63 12.86 -5.30 1.32
N VAL A 64 11.55 -5.34 1.16
CA VAL A 64 10.85 -5.10 -0.11
C VAL A 64 9.95 -3.89 0.11
N ILE A 65 10.17 -2.83 -0.67
CA ILE A 65 9.40 -1.59 -0.63
C ILE A 65 8.68 -1.45 -1.96
N THR A 66 7.35 -1.41 -1.95
CA THR A 66 6.54 -1.44 -3.19
C THR A 66 5.27 -0.61 -3.09
N ASP A 67 4.70 -0.25 -4.24
CA ASP A 67 3.38 0.38 -4.36
C ASP A 67 2.52 -0.51 -5.27
N PRO A 68 1.73 -1.46 -4.70
CA PRO A 68 0.95 -2.39 -5.50
C PRO A 68 -0.20 -1.67 -6.23
N PRO A 69 -0.66 -2.22 -7.36
CA PRO A 69 -1.83 -1.69 -8.08
C PRO A 69 -3.12 -1.80 -7.27
N TYR A 70 -4.12 -0.99 -7.62
CA TYR A 70 -5.40 -0.88 -6.91
C TYR A 70 -6.58 -1.19 -7.84
N TYR A 71 -7.05 -2.45 -7.83
CA TYR A 71 -8.23 -2.90 -8.59
C TYR A 71 -8.29 -2.27 -10.00
N ASP A 72 -9.34 -1.53 -10.33
CA ASP A 72 -9.55 -0.83 -11.61
C ASP A 72 -9.40 0.70 -11.47
N ASN A 73 -8.87 1.20 -10.34
CA ASN A 73 -8.70 2.64 -10.12
C ASN A 73 -7.93 3.30 -11.27
N ILE A 74 -6.80 2.70 -11.66
CA ILE A 74 -6.04 3.07 -12.86
C ILE A 74 -5.47 1.82 -13.53
N ILE A 75 -5.98 1.50 -14.72
CA ILE A 75 -5.44 0.44 -15.57
C ILE A 75 -4.19 0.96 -16.31
N TYR A 76 -3.07 1.05 -15.60
CA TYR A 76 -1.83 1.69 -16.09
C TYR A 76 -1.35 1.17 -17.44
N SER A 77 -1.54 -0.12 -17.75
CA SER A 77 -1.21 -0.67 -19.06
C SER A 77 -1.96 0.06 -20.18
N GLU A 78 -3.27 0.26 -20.03
CA GLU A 78 -4.07 0.92 -21.07
C GLU A 78 -3.73 2.40 -21.22
N VAL A 79 -3.48 3.10 -20.12
CA VAL A 79 -3.04 4.51 -20.15
C VAL A 79 -1.64 4.64 -20.77
N SER A 80 -0.78 3.66 -20.54
CA SER A 80 0.59 3.64 -21.06
C SER A 80 0.65 3.40 -22.57
N ASP A 81 -0.38 2.82 -23.20
CA ASP A 81 -0.40 2.58 -24.66
C ASP A 81 -0.20 3.89 -25.46
N PHE A 82 -0.68 5.02 -24.96
CA PHE A 82 -0.49 6.33 -25.60
C PHE A 82 0.99 6.69 -25.78
N PHE A 83 1.83 6.41 -24.77
CA PHE A 83 3.27 6.66 -24.81
C PHE A 83 4.01 5.52 -25.50
N TYR A 84 3.59 4.28 -25.24
CA TYR A 84 4.23 3.06 -25.71
C TYR A 84 4.37 3.03 -27.23
N VAL A 85 3.35 3.45 -27.99
CA VAL A 85 3.41 3.45 -29.46
C VAL A 85 4.52 4.33 -30.03
N TRP A 86 4.83 5.45 -29.38
CA TRP A 86 5.92 6.35 -29.79
C TRP A 86 7.28 5.83 -29.33
N LEU A 87 7.36 5.39 -28.06
CA LEU A 87 8.59 4.82 -27.50
C LEU A 87 9.03 3.57 -28.27
N LYS A 88 8.09 2.71 -28.67
CA LYS A 88 8.36 1.51 -29.47
C LYS A 88 9.11 1.82 -30.77
N ILE A 89 8.75 2.89 -31.47
CA ILE A 89 9.41 3.25 -32.75
C ILE A 89 10.92 3.46 -32.53
N LEU A 90 11.28 4.06 -31.40
CA LEU A 90 12.66 4.43 -31.06
C LEU A 90 13.41 3.29 -30.37
N LEU A 91 12.75 2.53 -29.50
CA LEU A 91 13.41 1.66 -28.52
C LEU A 91 13.34 0.16 -28.87
N LYS A 92 12.50 -0.27 -29.83
CA LYS A 92 12.26 -1.70 -30.11
C LYS A 92 13.48 -2.53 -30.51
N GLU A 93 14.50 -1.91 -31.09
CA GLU A 93 15.71 -2.59 -31.52
C GLU A 93 16.77 -2.67 -30.40
N GLU A 94 16.67 -1.80 -29.39
CA GLU A 94 17.66 -1.68 -28.32
C GLU A 94 17.19 -2.30 -26.99
N TYR A 95 15.89 -2.22 -26.67
CA TYR A 95 15.36 -2.60 -25.37
C TYR A 95 14.29 -3.71 -25.47
N PRO A 96 14.35 -4.74 -24.61
CA PRO A 96 13.27 -5.71 -24.47
C PRO A 96 11.98 -5.03 -23.96
N GLY A 97 10.82 -5.62 -24.25
CA GLY A 97 9.51 -5.10 -23.83
C GLY A 97 8.82 -4.20 -24.87
N PHE A 98 9.54 -3.71 -25.89
CA PHE A 98 8.97 -2.92 -27.01
C PHE A 98 8.64 -3.76 -28.26
N ASN A 99 8.73 -5.09 -28.14
CA ASN A 99 8.43 -6.04 -29.21
C ASN A 99 6.92 -6.25 -29.42
N GLN A 100 6.11 -6.07 -28.37
CA GLN A 100 4.65 -6.24 -28.39
C GLN A 100 3.93 -5.10 -29.15
N ASN A 101 2.74 -5.34 -29.68
CA ASN A 101 1.96 -4.26 -30.33
C ASN A 101 1.28 -3.31 -29.35
N LYS A 102 1.04 -3.77 -28.12
CA LYS A 102 0.43 -3.03 -27.02
C LYS A 102 1.12 -3.45 -25.72
N THR A 103 0.93 -2.66 -24.67
CA THR A 103 1.30 -3.03 -23.31
C THR A 103 0.57 -4.31 -22.85
N PRO A 104 1.16 -5.09 -21.91
CA PRO A 104 0.51 -6.29 -21.39
C PRO A 104 -0.73 -5.90 -20.57
N ARG A 105 -1.90 -6.44 -20.95
CA ARG A 105 -3.17 -6.16 -20.25
C ARG A 105 -3.65 -7.33 -19.41
N GLY A 106 -3.61 -8.55 -19.98
CA GLY A 106 -4.03 -9.76 -19.26
C GLY A 106 -3.15 -10.07 -18.06
N ASP A 107 -1.85 -9.81 -18.17
CA ASP A 107 -0.88 -10.09 -17.11
C ASP A 107 -0.85 -9.01 -16.02
N SER A 108 -1.49 -7.85 -16.22
CA SER A 108 -1.51 -6.78 -15.22
C SER A 108 -2.36 -7.18 -14.01
N ILE A 109 -1.83 -7.00 -12.80
CA ILE A 109 -2.53 -7.29 -11.54
C ILE A 109 -3.54 -6.16 -11.27
N VAL A 110 -4.68 -6.22 -11.96
CA VAL A 110 -5.76 -5.22 -11.90
C VAL A 110 -7.09 -5.94 -12.14
N THR A 111 -8.18 -5.34 -11.67
CA THR A 111 -9.49 -5.69 -12.23
C THR A 111 -9.63 -5.01 -13.59
N ASN A 112 -10.26 -5.70 -14.55
CA ASN A 112 -10.43 -5.17 -15.90
C ASN A 112 -11.73 -5.72 -16.50
N PRO A 113 -12.81 -4.92 -16.50
CA PRO A 113 -14.10 -5.33 -17.05
C PRO A 113 -14.07 -5.69 -18.54
N TYR A 114 -13.16 -5.10 -19.32
CA TYR A 114 -13.03 -5.40 -20.75
C TYR A 114 -12.42 -6.79 -20.99
N LEU A 115 -11.62 -7.29 -20.05
CA LEU A 115 -10.99 -8.60 -20.09
C LEU A 115 -11.69 -9.63 -19.18
N ASP A 116 -12.85 -9.28 -18.62
CA ASP A 116 -13.56 -10.07 -17.62
C ASP A 116 -12.68 -10.45 -16.40
N LYS A 117 -11.67 -9.61 -16.07
CA LYS A 117 -10.84 -9.79 -14.87
C LYS A 117 -11.55 -9.22 -13.65
N THR A 118 -11.84 -10.09 -12.70
CA THR A 118 -12.65 -9.83 -11.50
C THR A 118 -11.78 -9.47 -10.28
N ALA A 119 -12.43 -9.08 -9.18
CA ALA A 119 -11.76 -8.89 -7.89
C ALA A 119 -11.05 -10.18 -7.42
N GLU A 120 -11.65 -11.36 -7.64
CA GLU A 120 -11.04 -12.65 -7.30
C GLU A 120 -9.74 -12.89 -8.08
N ASP A 121 -9.70 -12.50 -9.37
CA ASP A 121 -8.48 -12.57 -10.18
C ASP A 121 -7.40 -11.64 -9.61
N PHE A 122 -7.77 -10.39 -9.28
CA PHE A 122 -6.85 -9.42 -8.69
C PHE A 122 -6.26 -9.92 -7.36
N GLU A 123 -7.11 -10.38 -6.43
CA GLU A 123 -6.68 -10.90 -5.12
C GLU A 123 -5.75 -12.11 -5.25
N SER A 124 -6.09 -13.03 -6.16
CA SER A 124 -5.28 -14.22 -6.46
C SER A 124 -3.91 -13.84 -7.02
N GLU A 125 -3.86 -12.96 -8.01
CA GLU A 125 -2.62 -12.51 -8.63
C GLU A 125 -1.75 -11.69 -7.67
N LEU A 126 -2.37 -10.86 -6.83
CA LEU A 126 -1.66 -10.12 -5.80
C LEU A 126 -1.11 -11.05 -4.71
N GLY A 127 -1.89 -12.06 -4.31
CA GLY A 127 -1.44 -13.11 -3.39
C GLY A 127 -0.26 -13.92 -3.94
N GLN A 128 -0.21 -14.17 -5.25
CA GLN A 128 0.96 -14.77 -5.91
C GLN A 128 2.19 -13.87 -5.80
N ALA A 129 2.03 -12.55 -6.04
CA ALA A 129 3.13 -11.59 -5.89
C ALA A 129 3.63 -11.54 -4.45
N PHE A 130 2.74 -11.46 -3.45
CA PHE A 130 3.10 -11.53 -2.04
C PHE A 130 3.79 -12.84 -1.66
N SER A 131 3.39 -13.97 -2.24
CA SER A 131 4.05 -15.26 -2.02
C SER A 131 5.50 -15.27 -2.50
N VAL A 132 5.76 -14.67 -3.67
CA VAL A 132 7.12 -14.50 -4.17
C VAL A 132 7.92 -13.55 -3.26
N ILE A 133 7.32 -12.44 -2.84
CA ILE A 133 7.95 -11.49 -1.92
C ILE A 133 8.32 -12.17 -0.60
N LYS A 134 7.41 -12.95 0.01
CA LYS A 134 7.68 -13.70 1.24
C LYS A 134 8.87 -14.63 1.09
N ARG A 135 8.94 -15.38 -0.01
CA ARG A 135 10.08 -16.27 -0.30
C ARG A 135 11.38 -15.50 -0.47
N ALA A 136 11.32 -14.34 -1.13
CA ALA A 136 12.48 -13.51 -1.44
C ALA A 136 13.05 -12.81 -0.19
N LEU A 137 12.20 -12.49 0.79
CA LEU A 137 12.60 -11.88 2.05
C LEU A 137 13.39 -12.85 2.94
N LYS A 138 14.31 -12.28 3.73
CA LYS A 138 14.93 -12.97 4.86
C LYS A 138 13.94 -13.20 5.99
N GLU A 139 14.30 -14.06 6.94
CA GLU A 139 13.46 -14.41 8.10
C GLU A 139 13.03 -13.17 8.91
N ASP A 140 13.92 -12.20 9.10
CA ASP A 140 13.66 -10.90 9.74
C ASP A 140 13.36 -9.77 8.74
N GLY A 141 13.12 -10.14 7.48
CA GLY A 141 12.84 -9.22 6.38
C GLY A 141 11.51 -8.49 6.55
N THR A 142 11.36 -7.37 5.86
CA THR A 142 10.14 -6.55 5.95
C THR A 142 9.57 -6.25 4.57
N LEU A 143 8.25 -6.44 4.42
CA LEU A 143 7.49 -5.91 3.30
C LEU A 143 6.86 -4.58 3.74
N THR A 144 7.16 -3.51 3.02
CA THR A 144 6.56 -2.19 3.22
C THR A 144 5.86 -1.76 1.94
N PHE A 145 4.61 -1.37 2.04
CA PHE A 145 3.89 -0.86 0.87
C PHE A 145 2.96 0.30 1.18
N THR A 146 2.82 1.18 0.20
CA THR A 146 1.81 2.23 0.22
C THR A 146 0.45 1.64 -0.14
N TYR A 147 -0.59 2.15 0.49
CA TYR A 147 -1.96 1.83 0.11
C TYR A 147 -2.86 3.05 0.26
N HIS A 148 -3.61 3.36 -0.80
CA HIS A 148 -4.60 4.42 -0.86
C HIS A 148 -5.96 3.84 -1.23
N HIS A 149 -6.91 3.83 -0.29
CA HIS A 149 -8.30 3.55 -0.62
C HIS A 149 -9.26 4.17 0.40
N SER A 150 -10.29 4.85 -0.10
CA SER A 150 -11.37 5.43 0.70
C SER A 150 -12.43 4.41 1.11
N ASP A 151 -12.52 3.30 0.37
CA ASP A 151 -13.41 2.18 0.71
C ASP A 151 -12.67 1.13 1.53
N SER A 152 -13.26 0.80 2.66
CA SER A 152 -12.80 -0.15 3.66
C SER A 152 -13.00 -1.61 3.29
N GLU A 153 -13.92 -1.92 2.37
CA GLU A 153 -14.13 -3.29 1.90
C GLU A 153 -12.89 -3.78 1.12
N SER A 154 -12.34 -2.92 0.25
CA SER A 154 -11.10 -3.18 -0.50
C SER A 154 -9.86 -3.31 0.41
N TRP A 155 -9.82 -2.58 1.53
CA TRP A 155 -8.78 -2.73 2.56
C TRP A 155 -8.78 -4.13 3.18
N GLY A 156 -9.98 -4.67 3.38
CA GLY A 156 -10.20 -5.98 3.96
C GLY A 156 -9.60 -7.09 3.11
N GLU A 157 -9.93 -7.08 1.82
CA GLU A 157 -9.49 -8.06 0.84
C GLU A 157 -7.96 -8.04 0.64
N LEU A 158 -7.36 -6.84 0.59
CA LEU A 158 -5.90 -6.70 0.51
C LEU A 158 -5.20 -7.34 1.71
N LEU A 159 -5.62 -6.99 2.92
CA LEU A 159 -4.98 -7.45 4.14
C LEU A 159 -5.27 -8.91 4.42
N GLU A 160 -6.42 -9.42 3.98
CA GLU A 160 -6.71 -10.85 3.93
C GLU A 160 -5.74 -11.58 2.99
N SER A 161 -5.54 -11.11 1.75
CA SER A 161 -4.59 -11.70 0.81
C SER A 161 -3.16 -11.71 1.38
N LEU A 162 -2.75 -10.63 2.04
CA LEU A 162 -1.47 -10.53 2.74
C LEU A 162 -1.35 -11.57 3.88
N CYS A 163 -2.36 -11.67 4.74
CA CYS A 163 -2.36 -12.60 5.87
C CYS A 163 -2.43 -14.07 5.42
N ASN A 164 -3.18 -14.37 4.35
CA ASN A 164 -3.30 -15.71 3.76
C ASN A 164 -1.95 -16.25 3.28
N VAL A 165 -1.05 -15.37 2.82
CA VAL A 165 0.34 -15.72 2.44
C VAL A 165 1.23 -15.95 3.68
N GLY A 166 0.78 -15.54 4.86
CA GLY A 166 1.48 -15.66 6.14
C GLY A 166 2.41 -14.48 6.40
N PHE A 167 1.87 -13.28 6.23
CA PHE A 167 2.44 -12.06 6.80
C PHE A 167 1.60 -11.60 7.98
N GLU A 168 2.24 -11.01 8.99
CA GLU A 168 1.57 -10.20 10.00
C GLU A 168 1.77 -8.71 9.71
N VAL A 169 0.78 -7.88 10.05
CA VAL A 169 0.92 -6.43 10.01
C VAL A 169 1.53 -5.98 11.32
N THR A 170 2.70 -5.35 11.26
CA THR A 170 3.46 -4.95 12.45
C THR A 170 3.40 -3.46 12.73
N ALA A 171 3.15 -2.63 11.71
CA ALA A 171 2.89 -1.21 11.85
C ALA A 171 2.10 -0.66 10.65
N THR A 172 1.42 0.47 10.86
CA THR A 172 0.77 1.26 9.83
C THR A 172 1.04 2.74 10.10
N TYR A 173 1.47 3.48 9.09
CA TYR A 173 1.85 4.89 9.23
C TYR A 173 1.02 5.77 8.28
N PRO A 174 0.29 6.78 8.78
CA PRO A 174 -0.33 7.79 7.92
C PRO A 174 0.74 8.63 7.23
N ILE A 175 0.60 8.82 5.92
CA ILE A 175 1.34 9.80 5.15
C ILE A 175 0.34 10.76 4.51
N THR A 176 0.58 12.06 4.68
CA THR A 176 -0.21 13.08 4.02
C THR A 176 0.22 13.18 2.56
N ALA A 177 -0.68 12.90 1.61
CA ALA A 177 -0.37 12.94 0.18
C ALA A 177 -0.14 14.38 -0.35
N ASP A 178 -0.60 15.40 0.38
CA ASP A 178 -0.56 16.80 -0.07
C ASP A 178 -0.02 17.76 1.00
N ILE A 179 1.21 18.22 0.83
CA ILE A 179 1.78 19.33 1.62
C ILE A 179 1.04 20.65 1.31
N ASN A 180 0.48 20.80 0.10
CA ASN A 180 -0.19 22.02 -0.33
C ASN A 180 -1.62 22.19 0.25
N LYS A 181 -2.33 21.11 0.54
CA LYS A 181 -3.69 21.18 1.12
C LYS A 181 -3.70 21.69 2.55
N PHE A 182 -2.59 21.52 3.28
CA PHE A 182 -2.39 22.09 4.61
C PHE A 182 -2.49 23.62 4.63
N ILE A 183 -2.19 24.27 3.50
CA ILE A 183 -2.20 25.74 3.36
C ILE A 183 -3.57 26.28 2.94
N GLN A 184 -4.42 25.46 2.28
CA GLN A 184 -5.69 25.90 1.69
C GLN A 184 -6.95 25.49 2.48
N GLY A 185 -6.82 24.72 3.56
CA GLY A 185 -7.96 24.32 4.40
C GLY A 185 -8.90 23.30 3.73
N GLU A 186 -8.42 22.58 2.73
CA GLU A 186 -9.15 21.47 2.10
C GLU A 186 -8.97 20.18 2.92
N ALA A 187 -9.96 19.27 2.81
CA ALA A 187 -9.88 17.96 3.44
C ALA A 187 -8.61 17.24 3.00
N VAL A 188 -7.78 16.91 4.00
CA VAL A 188 -6.53 16.19 3.81
C VAL A 188 -6.87 14.76 3.37
N SER A 189 -6.13 14.23 2.40
CA SER A 189 -6.24 12.84 1.96
C SER A 189 -4.99 12.11 2.45
N PHE A 190 -5.17 11.03 3.20
CA PHE A 190 -4.05 10.24 3.71
C PHE A 190 -3.83 8.96 2.92
N ASP A 191 -2.56 8.71 2.61
CA ASP A 191 -2.07 7.38 2.24
C ASP A 191 -1.61 6.67 3.51
N ILE A 192 -1.60 5.34 3.49
CA ILE A 192 -1.00 4.55 4.55
C ILE A 192 0.23 3.85 4.02
N VAL A 193 1.30 3.84 4.81
CA VAL A 193 2.36 2.85 4.68
C VAL A 193 2.10 1.69 5.63
N VAL A 194 1.87 0.50 5.07
CA VAL A 194 1.71 -0.74 5.80
C VAL A 194 3.07 -1.43 5.89
N VAL A 195 3.43 -1.86 7.10
CA VAL A 195 4.66 -2.59 7.38
C VAL A 195 4.30 -3.99 7.85
N ALA A 196 4.69 -5.00 7.08
CA ALA A 196 4.37 -6.39 7.30
C ALA A 196 5.64 -7.24 7.41
N ARG A 197 5.58 -8.30 8.21
CA ARG A 197 6.68 -9.24 8.42
C ARG A 197 6.22 -10.68 8.18
N PRO A 198 7.07 -11.56 7.60
CA PRO A 198 6.76 -12.97 7.53
C PRO A 198 6.47 -13.52 8.93
N ILE A 199 5.43 -14.36 9.03
CA ILE A 199 5.10 -15.10 10.25
C ILE A 199 4.96 -16.59 9.92
N ASP A 200 5.54 -17.44 10.75
CA ASP A 200 5.50 -18.90 10.59
C ASP A 200 4.25 -19.50 11.24
N GLU A 201 3.85 -18.97 12.40
CA GLU A 201 2.72 -19.46 13.16
C GLU A 201 1.91 -18.33 13.79
N THR A 202 0.60 -18.35 13.56
CA THR A 202 -0.36 -17.45 14.21
C THR A 202 -0.81 -18.00 15.58
N GLU A 203 -1.30 -17.14 16.45
CA GLU A 203 -1.78 -17.51 17.78
C GLU A 203 -3.30 -17.71 17.80
N PRO A 204 -3.83 -18.76 18.45
CA PRO A 204 -5.27 -18.91 18.63
C PRO A 204 -5.88 -17.78 19.44
N ALA A 205 -7.06 -17.29 19.03
CA ALA A 205 -7.82 -16.30 19.79
C ALA A 205 -9.32 -16.62 19.76
N SER A 206 -10.01 -16.38 20.89
CA SER A 206 -11.48 -16.34 20.85
C SER A 206 -11.93 -15.01 20.23
N TRP A 207 -12.96 -15.07 19.38
CA TRP A 207 -13.57 -13.88 18.77
C TRP A 207 -13.95 -12.84 19.82
N ASN A 208 -14.54 -13.27 20.93
CA ASN A 208 -14.92 -12.37 22.02
C ASN A 208 -13.75 -11.62 22.64
N SER A 209 -12.56 -12.23 22.70
CA SER A 209 -11.35 -11.53 23.17
C SER A 209 -10.83 -10.58 22.11
N LEU A 210 -10.63 -11.07 20.89
CA LEU A 210 -10.14 -10.27 19.77
C LEU A 210 -11.02 -9.05 19.54
N ARG A 211 -12.35 -9.22 19.51
CA ARG A 211 -13.33 -8.13 19.38
C ARG A 211 -13.14 -7.03 20.42
N ARG A 212 -12.86 -7.37 21.68
CA ARG A 212 -12.60 -6.38 22.74
C ARG A 212 -11.31 -5.62 22.49
N ASP A 213 -10.26 -6.31 22.07
CA ASP A 213 -8.96 -5.70 21.80
C ASP A 213 -9.02 -4.79 20.57
N ILE A 214 -9.76 -5.19 19.55
CA ILE A 214 -10.07 -4.40 18.36
C ILE A 214 -10.87 -3.14 18.72
N TYR A 215 -11.95 -3.27 19.48
CA TYR A 215 -12.74 -2.12 19.94
C TYR A 215 -11.90 -1.11 20.75
N ARG A 216 -11.05 -1.61 21.67
CA ARG A 216 -10.14 -0.76 22.45
C ARG A 216 -9.10 -0.07 21.55
N THR A 217 -8.57 -0.79 20.57
CA THR A 217 -7.55 -0.30 19.63
C THR A 217 -8.13 0.79 18.73
N ALA A 218 -9.31 0.58 18.16
CA ALA A 218 -10.03 1.58 17.37
C ALA A 218 -10.25 2.87 18.19
N ARG A 219 -10.89 2.76 19.37
CA ARG A 219 -11.16 3.94 20.23
C ARG A 219 -9.90 4.67 20.67
N ARG A 220 -8.83 3.95 21.01
CA ARG A 220 -7.54 4.56 21.37
C ARG A 220 -6.96 5.33 20.18
N THR A 221 -6.96 4.71 19.01
CA THR A 221 -6.42 5.30 17.77
C THR A 221 -7.18 6.58 17.42
N ARG A 222 -8.52 6.53 17.43
CA ARG A 222 -9.38 7.70 17.22
C ARG A 222 -9.08 8.85 18.17
N LYS A 223 -9.08 8.57 19.48
CA LYS A 223 -8.80 9.59 20.48
C LYS A 223 -7.45 10.27 20.25
N GLN A 224 -6.41 9.50 19.91
CA GLN A 224 -5.09 10.06 19.60
C GLN A 224 -5.09 10.90 18.33
N LEU A 225 -5.89 10.53 17.32
CA LEU A 225 -5.98 11.27 16.06
C LEU A 225 -6.77 12.58 16.23
N GLU A 226 -7.91 12.55 16.92
CA GLU A 226 -8.75 13.73 17.19
C GLU A 226 -8.06 14.76 18.09
N GLU A 227 -7.21 14.33 19.05
CA GLU A 227 -6.48 15.25 19.93
C GLU A 227 -5.35 16.00 19.22
N ASN A 228 -4.80 15.47 18.13
CA ASN A 228 -3.55 15.96 17.55
C ASN A 228 -3.70 16.55 16.15
N ARG A 229 -4.84 16.36 15.46
CA ARG A 229 -4.99 16.72 14.03
C ARG A 229 -6.44 17.01 13.66
N ASP A 230 -6.62 17.90 12.67
CA ASP A 230 -7.89 18.12 11.99
C ASP A 230 -7.96 17.15 10.79
N LEU A 231 -8.54 15.96 11.01
CA LEU A 231 -8.59 14.86 10.04
C LEU A 231 -10.01 14.62 9.56
N SER A 232 -10.17 14.19 8.32
CA SER A 232 -11.49 13.73 7.88
C SER A 232 -11.86 12.42 8.59
N ARG A 233 -13.16 12.16 8.74
CA ARG A 233 -13.65 10.90 9.32
C ARG A 233 -13.18 9.67 8.53
N GLY A 234 -13.05 9.81 7.21
CA GLY A 234 -12.54 8.75 6.35
C GLY A 234 -11.11 8.36 6.71
N ASP A 235 -10.24 9.36 6.90
CA ASP A 235 -8.83 9.12 7.26
C ASP A 235 -8.68 8.48 8.64
N ILE A 236 -9.53 8.87 9.60
CA ILE A 236 -9.56 8.24 10.93
C ILE A 236 -9.93 6.76 10.81
N GLY A 237 -10.97 6.43 10.02
CA GLY A 237 -11.38 5.05 9.81
C GLY A 237 -10.29 4.19 9.17
N VAL A 238 -9.55 4.74 8.21
CA VAL A 238 -8.43 4.06 7.53
C VAL A 238 -7.27 3.80 8.51
N MET A 239 -6.97 4.74 9.42
CA MET A 239 -6.00 4.53 10.49
C MET A 239 -6.44 3.48 11.51
N GLU A 240 -7.70 3.53 11.96
CA GLU A 240 -8.27 2.53 12.87
C GLU A 240 -8.21 1.14 12.25
N MET A 241 -8.50 1.04 10.95
CA MET A 241 -8.46 -0.21 10.20
C MET A 241 -7.06 -0.82 10.25
N GLY A 242 -6.02 -0.05 9.88
CA GLY A 242 -4.63 -0.50 9.97
C GLY A 242 -4.23 -0.99 11.37
N ALA A 243 -4.64 -0.26 12.41
CA ALA A 243 -4.38 -0.62 13.79
C ALA A 243 -5.14 -1.90 14.23
N CYS A 244 -6.39 -2.09 13.80
CA CYS A 244 -7.18 -3.28 14.10
C CYS A 244 -6.63 -4.52 13.38
N PHE A 245 -6.17 -4.36 12.14
CA PHE A 245 -5.53 -5.41 11.38
C PHE A 245 -4.19 -5.88 11.97
N ARG A 246 -3.45 -4.96 12.58
CA ARG A 246 -2.27 -5.32 13.38
C ARG A 246 -2.62 -6.25 14.54
N GLU A 247 -3.76 -6.08 15.18
CA GLU A 247 -4.20 -7.01 16.23
C GLU A 247 -4.72 -8.33 15.66
N TYR A 248 -5.51 -8.30 14.59
CA TYR A 248 -6.05 -9.50 13.97
C TYR A 248 -4.99 -10.38 13.30
N SER A 249 -4.04 -9.80 12.57
CA SER A 249 -3.10 -10.56 11.73
C SER A 249 -2.25 -11.57 12.50
N LYS A 250 -1.96 -11.33 13.78
CA LYS A 250 -1.32 -12.29 14.70
C LYS A 250 -2.12 -13.57 14.91
N HIS A 251 -3.44 -13.52 14.69
CA HIS A 251 -4.40 -14.59 14.97
C HIS A 251 -5.05 -15.16 13.71
N HIS A 252 -4.63 -14.70 12.53
CA HIS A 252 -5.22 -15.08 11.25
C HIS A 252 -5.30 -16.62 11.09
N GLY A 253 -6.45 -17.10 10.61
CA GLY A 253 -6.73 -18.53 10.44
C GLY A 253 -6.95 -19.33 11.74
N LYS A 254 -6.87 -18.69 12.92
CA LYS A 254 -7.03 -19.34 14.23
C LYS A 254 -7.99 -18.60 15.18
N VAL A 255 -8.82 -17.69 14.64
CA VAL A 255 -9.87 -17.01 15.41
C VAL A 255 -11.09 -17.93 15.54
N GLN A 256 -11.59 -18.14 16.76
CA GLN A 256 -12.69 -19.07 17.04
C GLN A 256 -13.94 -18.38 17.60
N ARG A 257 -15.12 -18.77 17.10
CA ARG A 257 -16.44 -18.40 17.63
C ARG A 257 -17.29 -19.66 17.75
N ASP A 258 -17.84 -19.89 18.94
CA ASP A 258 -18.71 -21.04 19.25
C ASP A 258 -18.14 -22.42 18.88
N GLY A 259 -16.81 -22.56 18.95
CA GLY A 259 -16.09 -23.80 18.65
C GLY A 259 -15.70 -23.97 17.18
N GLU A 260 -16.07 -23.04 16.30
CA GLU A 260 -15.70 -23.03 14.88
C GLU A 260 -14.64 -21.95 14.59
N ILE A 261 -13.78 -22.20 13.60
CA ILE A 261 -12.82 -21.21 13.11
C ILE A 261 -13.55 -20.26 12.17
N MET A 262 -13.46 -18.96 12.44
CA MET A 262 -14.00 -17.92 11.56
C MET A 262 -13.13 -17.79 10.32
N SER A 263 -13.76 -17.61 9.16
CA SER A 263 -13.05 -17.24 7.93
C SER A 263 -12.46 -15.83 8.06
N ALA A 264 -11.42 -15.54 7.30
CA ALA A 264 -10.78 -14.23 7.34
C ALA A 264 -11.74 -13.12 6.87
N LYS A 265 -12.46 -13.34 5.78
CA LYS A 265 -13.56 -12.48 5.34
C LYS A 265 -14.59 -12.15 6.42
N GLU A 266 -15.04 -13.15 7.20
CA GLU A 266 -15.98 -12.90 8.31
C GLU A 266 -15.37 -12.02 9.41
N VAL A 267 -14.12 -12.30 9.82
CA VAL A 267 -13.45 -11.50 10.85
C VAL A 267 -13.27 -10.05 10.38
N VAL A 268 -12.86 -9.86 9.13
CA VAL A 268 -12.68 -8.54 8.51
C VAL A 268 -13.98 -7.74 8.47
N GLN A 269 -15.09 -8.36 8.07
CA GLN A 269 -16.41 -7.72 8.05
C GLN A 269 -16.84 -7.27 9.45
N GLU A 270 -16.57 -8.07 10.48
CA GLU A 270 -16.88 -7.72 11.86
C GLU A 270 -15.99 -6.57 12.38
N ILE A 271 -14.70 -6.55 12.02
CA ILE A 271 -13.80 -5.42 12.33
C ILE A 271 -14.34 -4.14 11.72
N TYR A 272 -14.79 -4.21 10.47
CA TYR A 272 -15.36 -3.06 9.79
C TYR A 272 -16.63 -2.55 10.49
N GLY A 273 -17.53 -3.46 10.88
CA GLY A 273 -18.72 -3.11 11.67
C GLY A 273 -18.37 -2.37 12.96
N ILE A 274 -17.34 -2.80 13.68
CA ILE A 274 -16.86 -2.14 14.91
C ILE A 274 -16.37 -0.71 14.63
N ILE A 275 -15.63 -0.50 13.54
CA ILE A 275 -15.11 0.82 13.16
C ILE A 275 -16.25 1.76 12.74
N GLN A 276 -17.25 1.25 12.03
CA GLN A 276 -18.45 2.02 11.65
C GLN A 276 -19.29 2.40 12.88
N GLU A 277 -19.58 1.46 13.77
CA GLU A 277 -20.25 1.74 15.04
C GLU A 277 -19.51 2.81 15.85
N ALA A 278 -18.17 2.70 15.95
CA ALA A 278 -17.36 3.70 16.62
C ALA A 278 -17.35 5.07 15.91
N SER A 279 -17.61 5.10 14.59
CA SER A 279 -17.66 6.32 13.77
C SER A 279 -18.99 7.06 13.87
N ASP A 280 -20.09 6.33 14.01
CA ASP A 280 -21.44 6.90 14.10
C ASP A 280 -21.80 7.38 15.50
N ILE A 281 -21.14 6.88 16.54
CA ILE A 281 -21.40 7.27 17.93
C ILE A 281 -20.66 8.58 18.27
N GLY A 282 -21.22 9.69 17.76
CA GLY A 282 -21.19 10.94 18.49
C GLY A 282 -22.32 10.95 19.52
N VAL A 283 -21.96 10.89 20.81
CA VAL A 283 -22.81 11.06 22.00
C VAL A 283 -23.56 9.80 22.51
N GLU A 284 -23.14 9.41 23.73
CA GLU A 284 -23.83 8.67 24.80
C GLU A 284 -24.32 7.21 24.64
N ASP A 285 -23.78 6.41 25.58
CA ASP A 285 -24.38 5.34 26.36
C ASP A 285 -24.59 3.91 25.81
N VAL A 286 -23.82 3.00 26.46
CA VAL A 286 -24.24 1.72 27.09
C VAL A 286 -24.41 0.54 26.10
N PHE A 287 -23.76 -0.62 26.26
CA PHE A 287 -23.62 -1.52 27.43
C PHE A 287 -22.24 -2.18 27.56
#